data_AF-A0AA38FM04-F1
#
_entry.id   AF-A0AA38FM04-F1
#
_cell.length_a   1.000
_cell.length_b   1.000
_cell.length_c   1.000
_cell.angle_alpha   90.00
_cell.angle_beta   90.00
_cell.angle_gamma   90.00
#
_symmetry.space_group_name_H-M   'P 1'
#
loop_
_entity.id
_entity.type
_entity.pdbx_description
1 polymer ?
#
loop_
_entity_poly.entity_id
_entity_poly.type
_entity_poly.pdbx_seq_one_letter_code
_entity_poly.pdbx_strand_id
1 'polypeptide(L)'
;PECQVMIADGKTVSCSGKCHNINLTMGDYLLTSNMYAIAMGGVDIVLGVQWLTTLGTIEMNFQELFMQFQSEGRNFKLKGLREKSPQM
;
A
#
# COMPACT_ATOMS: atom_id res chain seq x y z
N PRO A 1 22.40 -12.88 0.33
CA PRO A 1 22.10 -11.91 1.41
C PRO A 1 20.69 -12.14 1.94
N GLU A 2 20.55 -12.49 3.22
CA GLU A 2 19.24 -12.58 3.86
C GLU A 2 18.64 -11.18 3.95
N CYS A 3 17.50 -10.98 3.29
CA CYS A 3 16.76 -9.72 3.37
C CYS A 3 15.90 -9.77 4.63
N GLN A 4 16.09 -8.81 5.52
CA GLN A 4 15.36 -8.69 6.77
C GLN A 4 14.62 -7.36 6.80
N VAL A 5 13.36 -7.37 7.22
CA VAL A 5 12.51 -6.18 7.31
C VAL A 5 11.97 -6.08 8.73
N MET A 6 12.18 -4.92 9.37
CA MET A 6 11.57 -4.61 10.66
C MET A 6 10.16 -4.08 10.42
N ILE A 7 9.17 -4.68 11.08
CA ILE A 7 7.77 -4.26 11.03
C ILE A 7 7.43 -3.33 12.21
N ALA A 8 6.24 -2.74 12.19
CA ALA A 8 5.85 -1.67 13.12
C ALA A 8 5.90 -2.06 14.60
N ASP A 9 5.76 -3.35 14.93
CA ASP A 9 5.85 -3.85 16.31
C ASP A 9 7.31 -4.12 16.77
N GLY A 10 8.30 -3.75 15.96
CA GLY A 10 9.72 -3.93 16.22
C GLY A 10 10.26 -5.33 15.91
N LYS A 11 9.41 -6.28 15.53
CA LYS A 11 9.88 -7.60 15.08
C LYS A 11 10.56 -7.49 13.72
N THR A 12 11.53 -8.36 13.50
CA THR A 12 12.18 -8.53 12.20
C THR A 12 11.64 -9.78 11.54
N VAL A 13 11.18 -9.65 10.30
CA VAL A 13 10.67 -10.76 9.49
C VAL A 13 11.62 -11.00 8.33
N SER A 14 11.87 -12.27 8.03
CA SER A 14 12.64 -12.65 6.86
C SER A 14 11.83 -12.42 5.60
N CYS A 15 12.46 -11.81 4.61
CA CYS A 15 11.92 -11.60 3.29
C CYS A 15 12.33 -12.77 2.39
N SER A 16 11.35 -13.40 1.72
CA SER A 16 11.57 -14.54 0.82
C SER A 16 12.13 -14.13 -0.54
N GLY A 17 12.11 -12.83 -0.85
CA GLY A 17 12.70 -12.29 -2.07
C GLY A 17 12.18 -10.91 -2.46
N LYS A 18 12.76 -10.37 -3.52
CA LYS A 18 12.34 -9.09 -4.11
C LYS A 18 11.68 -9.34 -5.45
N CYS A 19 10.43 -8.91 -5.57
CA CYS A 19 9.67 -8.91 -6.81
C CYS A 19 9.88 -7.57 -7.52
N HIS A 20 10.25 -7.61 -8.79
CA HIS A 20 10.57 -6.41 -9.56
C HIS A 20 9.41 -5.99 -10.45
N ASN A 21 9.21 -4.68 -10.61
CA ASN A 21 8.22 -4.09 -11.53
C ASN A 21 6.81 -4.68 -11.39
N ILE A 22 6.35 -4.82 -10.15
CA ILE A 22 4.98 -5.27 -9.88
C ILE A 22 4.01 -4.14 -10.20
N ASN A 23 3.02 -4.46 -11.01
CA ASN A 23 1.90 -3.59 -11.33
C ASN A 23 0.76 -3.83 -10.34
N LEU A 24 0.47 -2.83 -9.53
CA LEU A 24 -0.62 -2.82 -8.57
C LEU A 24 -1.67 -1.78 -8.99
N THR A 25 -2.88 -2.26 -9.29
CA THR A 25 -4.01 -1.40 -9.60
C THR A 25 -4.84 -1.15 -8.35
N MET A 26 -5.06 0.12 -8.01
CA MET A 26 -5.89 0.56 -6.89
C MET A 26 -6.94 1.55 -7.43
N GLY A 27 -8.15 1.06 -7.68
CA GLY A 27 -9.13 1.82 -8.46
C GLY A 27 -8.56 2.15 -9.83
N ASP A 28 -8.50 3.44 -10.18
CA ASP A 28 -7.96 3.92 -11.45
C ASP A 28 -6.45 4.26 -11.41
N TYR A 29 -5.81 4.10 -10.25
CA TYR A 29 -4.39 4.38 -10.08
C TYR A 29 -3.56 3.10 -10.29
N LEU A 30 -2.56 3.19 -11.17
CA LEU A 30 -1.58 2.13 -11.41
C LEU A 30 -0.25 2.49 -10.73
N LEU A 31 0.15 1.68 -9.75
CA LEU A 31 1.47 1.74 -9.15
C LEU A 31 2.37 0.68 -9.80
N THR A 32 3.52 1.08 -10.34
CA THR A 32 4.60 0.15 -10.69
C THR A 32 5.70 0.27 -9.65
N SER A 33 5.98 -0.79 -8.90
CA SER A 33 7.01 -0.76 -7.85
C SER A 33 7.69 -2.10 -7.64
N ASN A 34 8.90 -2.05 -7.07
CA ASN A 34 9.56 -3.23 -6.54
C ASN A 34 8.99 -3.53 -5.15
N MET A 35 8.66 -4.79 -4.89
CA MET A 35 8.04 -5.25 -3.64
C MET A 35 8.91 -6.30 -2.95
N TYR A 36 8.87 -6.35 -1.62
CA TYR A 36 9.50 -7.41 -0.84
C TYR A 36 8.43 -8.42 -0.43
N ALA A 37 8.70 -9.71 -0.67
CA ALA A 37 7.80 -10.79 -0.30
C ALA A 37 8.06 -11.18 1.16
N ILE A 38 7.06 -10.97 2.01
CA ILE A 38 7.16 -11.21 3.46
C ILE A 38 5.94 -12.04 3.87
N ALA A 39 6.16 -13.10 4.65
CA ALA A 39 5.07 -13.90 5.22
C ALA A 39 4.40 -13.14 6.37
N MET A 40 3.50 -12.20 6.04
CA MET A 40 2.65 -11.51 7.01
C MET A 40 1.22 -12.06 6.92
N GLY A 41 0.63 -12.37 8.07
CA GLY A 41 -0.79 -12.72 8.14
C GLY A 41 -1.66 -11.46 8.15
N GLY A 42 -2.80 -11.49 7.45
CA GLY A 42 -3.86 -10.48 7.56
C GLY A 42 -3.73 -9.24 6.65
N VAL A 43 -2.72 -9.16 5.79
CA VAL A 43 -2.59 -8.10 4.78
C VAL A 43 -1.90 -8.63 3.53
N ASP A 44 -2.38 -8.26 2.35
CA ASP A 44 -1.78 -8.69 1.09
C ASP A 44 -0.56 -7.84 0.72
N ILE A 45 -0.66 -6.51 0.88
CA ILE A 45 0.37 -5.54 0.48
C ILE A 45 0.46 -4.41 1.50
N VAL A 46 1.69 -4.06 1.88
CA VAL A 46 2.00 -2.88 2.68
C VAL A 46 2.71 -1.85 1.81
N LEU A 47 2.05 -0.72 1.55
CA LEU A 47 2.65 0.42 0.87
C LEU A 47 3.22 1.39 1.91
N GLY A 48 4.53 1.36 2.08
CA GLY A 48 5.22 2.17 3.08
C GLY A 48 5.44 3.63 2.67
N VAL A 49 6.12 4.35 3.57
CA VAL A 49 6.48 5.76 3.37
C VAL A 49 7.26 6.02 2.07
N GLN A 50 8.04 5.04 1.60
CA GLN A 50 8.75 5.14 0.32
C GLN A 50 7.81 5.40 -0.88
N TRP A 51 6.62 4.82 -0.88
CA TRP A 51 5.63 5.12 -1.91
C TRP A 51 4.95 6.46 -1.64
N LEU A 52 4.55 6.73 -0.39
CA LEU A 52 3.86 7.97 -0.01
C LEU A 52 4.67 9.22 -0.34
N THR A 53 6.00 9.20 -0.21
CA THR A 53 6.86 10.33 -0.58
C THR A 53 6.83 10.67 -2.07
N THR A 54 6.48 9.71 -2.95
CA THR A 54 6.33 9.95 -4.39
C THR A 54 5.08 10.75 -4.75
N LEU A 55 4.10 10.83 -3.84
CA LEU A 55 2.82 11.48 -4.07
C LEU A 55 2.81 12.96 -3.67
N GLY A 56 3.79 13.41 -2.90
CA GLY A 56 3.83 14.78 -2.39
C GLY A 56 2.71 15.06 -1.39
N THR A 57 1.86 16.04 -1.70
CA THR A 57 0.73 16.41 -0.84
C THR A 57 -0.43 15.43 -1.02
N ILE A 58 -0.91 14.88 0.10
CA ILE A 58 -2.00 13.92 0.13
C ILE A 58 -3.09 14.44 1.07
N GLU A 59 -4.35 14.36 0.64
CA GLU A 59 -5.52 14.54 1.49
C GLU A 59 -6.03 13.16 1.91
N MET A 60 -6.23 12.95 3.21
CA MET A 60 -6.80 11.70 3.74
C MET A 60 -7.99 12.03 4.63
N ASN A 61 -9.08 11.28 4.43
CA ASN A 61 -10.22 11.30 5.34
C ASN A 61 -10.44 9.88 5.87
N PHE A 62 -10.11 9.68 7.15
CA PHE A 62 -10.22 8.38 7.81
C PHE A 62 -11.65 7.98 8.17
N GLN A 63 -12.58 8.95 8.31
CA GLN A 63 -13.98 8.66 8.55
C GLN A 63 -14.67 8.17 7.28
N GLU A 64 -14.42 8.84 6.15
CA GLU A 64 -14.97 8.47 4.85
C GLU A 64 -14.18 7.37 4.14
N LEU A 65 -13.00 7.03 4.67
CA LEU A 65 -12.03 6.07 4.13
C LEU A 65 -11.63 6.43 2.70
N PHE A 66 -11.06 7.61 2.50
CA PHE A 66 -10.44 7.95 1.21
C PHE A 66 -9.06 8.58 1.35
N MET A 67 -8.28 8.43 0.29
CA MET A 67 -7.01 9.12 0.06
C MET A 67 -7.07 9.80 -1.31
N GLN A 68 -6.67 11.06 -1.40
CA GLN A 68 -6.59 11.84 -2.63
C GLN A 68 -5.19 12.43 -2.81
N PHE A 69 -4.65 12.35 -4.01
CA PHE A 69 -3.33 12.87 -4.36
C PHE A 69 -3.24 13.18 -5.86
N GLN A 70 -2.26 13.99 -6.23
CA GLN A 70 -1.95 14.25 -7.63
C GLN A 70 -0.76 13.39 -8.08
N SER A 71 -0.86 12.77 -9.25
CA SER A 71 0.24 12.05 -9.89
C SER A 71 0.20 12.31 -11.39
N GLU A 72 1.34 12.67 -11.99
CA GLU A 72 1.44 13.00 -13.43
C GLU A 72 0.40 14.03 -13.90
N GLY A 73 0.13 15.05 -13.08
CA GLY A 73 -0.85 16.09 -13.38
C GLY A 73 -2.32 15.68 -13.23
N ARG A 74 -2.61 14.41 -12.89
CA ARG A 74 -3.97 13.89 -12.68
C ARG A 74 -4.27 13.70 -11.21
N ASN A 75 -5.50 13.99 -10.81
CA ASN A 75 -5.98 13.73 -9.45
C ASN A 75 -6.52 12.31 -9.35
N PHE A 76 -6.05 11.56 -8.36
CA PHE A 76 -6.51 10.22 -8.06
C PHE A 76 -7.21 10.21 -6.70
N LYS A 77 -8.24 9.37 -6.58
CA LYS A 77 -8.95 9.11 -5.32
C LYS A 77 -9.03 7.61 -5.08
N LEU A 78 -8.31 7.15 -4.07
CA LEU A 78 -8.43 5.79 -3.54
C LEU A 78 -9.54 5.78 -2.48
N LYS A 79 -10.44 4.81 -2.56
CA LYS A 79 -11.53 4.62 -1.61
C LYS A 79 -11.37 3.28 -0.91
N GLY A 80 -11.43 3.28 0.42
CA GLY A 80 -11.41 2.08 1.23
C GLY A 80 -12.66 1.23 0.99
N LEU A 81 -12.49 -0.08 1.12
CA LEU A 81 -13.60 -1.02 1.12
C LEU A 81 -14.39 -0.83 2.42
N ARG A 82 -15.69 -0.52 2.31
CA ARG A 82 -16.60 -0.64 3.45
C ARG A 82 -17.06 -2.10 3.46
N GLU A 83 -16.91 -2.79 4.59
CA GLU A 83 -17.61 -4.06 4.74
C GLU A 83 -19.09 -3.81 4.51
N LYS A 84 -19.71 -4.60 3.62
CA LYS A 84 -21.17 -4.71 3.67
C LYS A 84 -21.46 -5.26 5.06
N SER A 85 -22.30 -4.57 5.84
CA SER A 85 -22.85 -5.13 7.08
C SER A 85 -23.22 -6.60 6.83
N PRO A 86 -22.94 -7.53 7.75
CA PRO A 86 -23.44 -8.88 7.63
C PRO A 86 -24.93 -8.78 7.33
N GLN A 87 -25.35 -9.26 6.16
CA GLN A 87 -26.78 -9.36 5.90
C GLN A 87 -27.29 -10.39 6.89
N MET A 88 -28.11 -9.90 7.83
CA MET A 88 -28.69 -10.65 8.93
C MET A 88 -29.53 -11.82 8.41
#